data_AF-A0A535Y1N4-F1
#
_entry.id   AF-A0A535Y1N4-F1
#
_cell.length_a   1.000
_cell.length_b   1.000
_cell.length_c   1.000
_cell.angle_alpha   90.00
_cell.angle_beta   90.00
_cell.angle_gamma   90.00
#
_symmetry.space_group_name_H-M   'P 1'
#
loop_
_entity.id
_entity.type
_entity.pdbx_description
1 polymer ?
#
loop_
_entity_poly.entity_id
_entity_poly.type
_entity_poly.pdbx_seq_one_letter_code
_entity_poly.pdbx_strand_id
1 'polypeptide(L)'
;MVLIVFHLRLLEALGYRPELRECVNCRATIEPNRNHFSALLGGVLCPACGPREPTARDIGTSALKLLRFVQQARGQRAVSVPPEVGREAEALLRGGRPINWVARFALARFALDFSVNAQRATRNA
;
A
#
# COMPACT_ATOMS: atom_id res chain seq x y z
N MET A 1 12.26 1.55 13.70
CA MET A 1 12.50 2.03 12.32
C MET A 1 13.02 0.94 11.39
N VAL A 2 14.06 0.18 11.76
CA VAL A 2 14.67 -0.87 10.92
C VAL A 2 13.63 -1.85 10.33
N LEU A 3 12.67 -2.32 11.14
CA LEU A 3 11.69 -3.31 10.71
C LEU A 3 10.71 -2.83 9.63
N ILE A 4 10.27 -1.57 9.68
CA ILE A 4 9.38 -0.99 8.65
C ILE A 4 10.11 -0.84 7.32
N VAL A 5 11.36 -0.36 7.38
CA VAL A 5 12.23 -0.27 6.20
C VAL A 5 12.44 -1.66 5.61
N PHE A 6 12.77 -2.65 6.45
CA PHE A 6 12.93 -4.03 6.03
C PHE A 6 11.67 -4.58 5.35
N HIS A 7 10.48 -4.41 5.96
CA HIS A 7 9.23 -4.87 5.35
C HIS A 7 8.98 -4.24 3.98
N LEU A 8 9.08 -2.91 3.86
CA LEU A 8 8.81 -2.25 2.58
C LEU A 8 9.83 -2.64 1.50
N ARG A 9 11.10 -2.80 1.85
CA ARG A 9 12.15 -3.22 0.89
C ARG A 9 12.04 -4.68 0.51
N LEU A 10 11.72 -5.56 1.47
CA LEU A 10 11.44 -6.97 1.20
C LEU A 10 10.24 -7.10 0.26
N LEU A 11 9.14 -6.41 0.56
CA LEU A 11 7.95 -6.41 -0.27
C LEU A 11 8.25 -5.89 -1.69
N GLU A 12 9.02 -4.79 -1.81
CA GLU A 12 9.41 -4.24 -3.11
C GLU A 12 10.28 -5.22 -3.91
N ALA A 13 11.21 -5.91 -3.26
CA ALA A 13 12.03 -6.95 -3.89
C ALA A 13 11.19 -8.16 -4.36
N LEU A 14 10.06 -8.42 -3.71
CA LEU A 14 9.08 -9.44 -4.09
C LEU A 14 8.09 -8.95 -5.16
N GLY A 15 8.27 -7.73 -5.70
CA GLY A 15 7.41 -7.13 -6.72
C GLY A 15 6.17 -6.42 -6.18
N TYR A 16 6.05 -6.24 -4.87
CA TYR A 16 4.95 -5.52 -4.23
C TYR A 16 5.41 -4.16 -3.72
N ARG A 17 4.95 -3.09 -4.38
CA ARG A 17 5.18 -1.72 -3.94
C ARG A 17 3.82 -1.06 -3.68
N PRO A 18 3.42 -0.86 -2.41
CA PRO A 18 2.11 -0.30 -2.12
C PRO A 18 1.97 1.12 -2.68
N GLU A 19 0.84 1.41 -3.30
CA GLU A 19 0.46 2.77 -3.70
C GLU A 19 0.01 3.54 -2.45
N LEU A 20 0.58 4.73 -2.23
CA LEU A 20 0.39 5.52 -1.01
C LEU A 20 -0.06 6.95 -1.30
N ARG A 21 -0.11 7.39 -2.56
CA ARG A 21 -0.45 8.75 -3.00
C ARG A 21 -1.83 8.83 -3.63
N GLU A 22 -2.23 7.81 -4.38
CA GLU A 22 -3.54 7.71 -5.03
C GLU A 22 -4.36 6.56 -4.45
N CYS A 23 -5.69 6.70 -4.46
CA CYS A 23 -6.59 5.62 -4.10
C CYS A 23 -6.45 4.47 -5.11
N VAL A 24 -6.18 3.26 -4.62
CA VAL A 24 -6.04 2.08 -5.50
C VAL A 24 -7.32 1.69 -6.23
N ASN A 25 -8.49 2.15 -5.77
CA ASN A 25 -9.77 1.87 -6.39
C ASN A 25 -10.22 2.95 -7.38
N CYS A 26 -10.27 4.22 -6.96
CA CYS A 26 -10.82 5.31 -7.79
C CYS A 26 -9.77 6.28 -8.35
N ARG A 27 -8.48 6.07 -8.06
CA ARG A 27 -7.36 6.93 -8.48
C ARG A 27 -7.39 8.37 -7.97
N ALA A 28 -8.33 8.73 -7.10
CA ALA A 28 -8.33 10.04 -6.46
C ALA A 28 -7.06 10.26 -5.60
N THR A 29 -6.52 11.48 -5.64
CA THR A 29 -5.43 11.89 -4.75
C THR A 29 -5.83 11.74 -3.29
N ILE A 30 -4.90 11.21 -2.48
CA ILE A 30 -5.15 10.99 -1.06
C ILE A 30 -4.80 12.22 -0.24
N GLU A 31 -5.86 12.86 0.24
CA GLU A 31 -5.82 13.97 1.18
C GLU A 31 -5.51 13.50 2.62
N PRO A 32 -4.99 14.38 3.50
CA PRO A 32 -4.67 14.04 4.89
C PRO A 32 -5.93 13.96 5.78
N ASN A 33 -6.84 13.04 5.47
CA ASN A 33 -8.08 12.77 6.20
C ASN A 33 -8.17 11.29 6.63
N ARG A 34 -9.38 10.80 6.98
CA ARG A 34 -9.65 9.40 7.35
C ARG A 34 -9.52 8.47 6.14
N ASN A 35 -8.28 8.06 5.87
CA ASN A 35 -7.96 7.10 4.83
C ASN A 35 -7.90 5.68 5.39
N HIS A 36 -7.87 4.72 4.47
CA HIS A 36 -7.78 3.31 4.79
C HIS A 36 -6.62 2.70 3.98
N PHE A 37 -6.18 1.51 4.38
CA PHE A 37 -5.12 0.77 3.72
C PHE A 37 -5.57 -0.67 3.53
N SER A 38 -5.51 -1.15 2.29
CA SER A 38 -5.71 -2.56 1.96
C SER A 38 -4.40 -3.12 1.43
N ALA A 39 -3.83 -4.06 2.16
CA ALA A 39 -2.70 -4.85 1.66
C ALA A 39 -3.11 -5.66 0.43
N LEU A 40 -4.38 -6.12 0.37
CA LEU A 40 -4.89 -6.96 -0.71
C LEU A 40 -5.05 -6.20 -2.03
N LEU A 41 -5.52 -4.96 -1.97
CA LEU A 41 -5.62 -4.10 -3.15
C LEU A 41 -4.30 -3.39 -3.47
N GLY A 42 -3.28 -3.54 -2.63
CA GLY A 42 -1.96 -3.00 -2.91
C GLY A 42 -1.75 -1.55 -2.52
N GLY A 43 -2.50 -0.99 -1.58
CA GLY A 43 -2.29 0.40 -1.19
C GLY A 43 -3.40 1.07 -0.41
N VAL A 44 -3.36 2.39 -0.44
CA VAL A 44 -4.26 3.29 0.28
C VAL A 44 -5.60 3.47 -0.44
N LEU A 45 -6.66 3.68 0.34
CA LEU A 45 -8.03 3.92 -0.11
C LEU A 45 -8.55 5.23 0.49
N CYS A 46 -9.25 6.01 -0.33
CA CYS A 46 -9.91 7.23 0.12
C CYS A 46 -11.11 6.91 1.05
N PRO A 47 -11.66 7.91 1.76
CA PRO A 47 -12.79 7.71 2.68
C PRO A 47 -14.03 7.07 2.03
N ALA A 48 -14.24 7.30 0.73
CA ALA A 48 -15.40 6.77 0.01
C ALA A 48 -15.24 5.29 -0.39
N CYS A 49 -14.00 4.83 -0.60
CA CYS A 49 -13.70 3.48 -1.09
C CYS A 49 -13.35 2.53 0.07
N GLY A 50 -12.72 3.02 1.14
CA GLY A 50 -12.30 2.23 2.28
C GLY A 50 -13.40 1.35 2.89
N PRO A 51 -14.57 1.90 3.25
CA PRO A 51 -15.67 1.12 3.85
C PRO A 51 -16.24 0.01 2.96
N ARG A 52 -15.94 0.03 1.66
CA ARG A 52 -16.41 -0.98 0.69
C ARG A 52 -15.43 -2.13 0.51
N GLU A 53 -14.21 -2.02 1.07
CA GLU A 53 -13.17 -3.03 0.97
C GLU A 53 -13.06 -3.77 2.32
N PRO A 54 -13.51 -5.04 2.41
CA PRO A 54 -13.56 -5.78 3.68
C PRO A 54 -12.21 -5.96 4.37
N THR A 55 -11.11 -5.94 3.61
CA THR A 55 -9.75 -6.07 4.16
C THR A 55 -9.09 -4.74 4.50
N ALA A 56 -9.77 -3.62 4.22
CA ALA A 56 -9.24 -2.30 4.50
C ALA A 56 -9.22 -2.03 6.01
N ARG A 57 -8.13 -1.41 6.45
CA ARG A 57 -7.95 -0.96 7.84
C ARG A 57 -7.67 0.54 7.83
N ASP A 58 -8.14 1.24 8.86
CA ASP A 58 -7.86 2.66 9.01
C ASP A 58 -6.35 2.92 9.03
N ILE A 59 -5.94 4.01 8.39
CA ILE A 59 -4.56 4.50 8.46
C ILE A 59 -4.54 5.98 8.86
N GLY A 60 -3.85 6.25 9.95
CA GLY A 60 -3.57 7.59 10.43
C GLY A 60 -2.69 8.37 9.46
N THR A 61 -2.89 9.68 9.41
CA THR A 61 -2.12 10.58 8.53
C THR A 61 -0.63 10.52 8.80
N SER A 62 -0.22 10.35 10.07
CA SER A 62 1.17 10.19 10.47
C SER A 62 1.78 8.87 9.99
N ALA A 63 1.05 7.76 10.09
CA ALA A 63 1.51 6.47 9.57
C ALA A 63 1.62 6.50 8.04
N LEU A 64 0.65 7.12 7.35
CA LEU A 64 0.71 7.31 5.90
C LEU A 64 1.93 8.16 5.48
N LYS A 65 2.20 9.26 6.18
CA LYS A 65 3.40 10.09 5.96
C LYS A 65 4.67 9.28 6.17
N LEU A 66 4.75 8.48 7.23
CA LEU A 66 5.88 7.61 7.50
C LEU A 66 6.12 6.60 6.37
N LEU A 67 5.08 5.89 5.93
CA LEU A 67 5.18 4.92 4.84
C LEU A 67 5.64 5.59 3.53
N ARG A 68 5.09 6.77 3.19
CA ARG A 68 5.50 7.57 2.02
C ARG A 68 6.97 7.98 2.11
N PHE A 69 7.42 8.41 3.29
CA PHE A 69 8.79 8.80 3.54
C PHE A 69 9.74 7.62 3.37
N VAL A 70 9.45 6.48 4.01
CA VAL A 70 10.30 5.28 3.95
C VAL A 70 10.39 4.73 2.53
N GLN A 71 9.30 4.74 1.76
CA GLN A 71 9.30 4.28 0.38
C GLN A 71 10.20 5.14 -0.51
N GLN A 72 10.23 6.47 -0.29
CA GLN A 72 11.05 7.42 -1.05
C GLN A 72 12.51 7.47 -0.58
N ALA A 73 12.74 7.30 0.72
CA ALA A 73 14.07 7.40 1.32
C ALA A 73 14.97 6.26 0.80
N ARG A 74 16.02 6.61 0.05
CA ARG A 74 17.08 5.66 -0.30
C ARG A 74 17.90 5.36 0.97
N GLY A 75 17.99 4.08 1.36
CA GLY A 75 18.72 3.62 2.54
C GLY A 75 17.97 3.79 3.87
N GLN A 76 18.66 3.48 4.98
CA GLN A 76 18.13 3.68 6.33
C GLN A 76 18.39 5.12 6.77
N ARG A 77 17.37 5.99 6.67
CA ARG A 77 17.39 7.31 7.30
C ARG A 77 16.75 7.20 8.69
N ALA A 78 17.52 7.52 9.72
CA ALA A 78 17.00 7.64 11.07
C ALA A 78 16.06 8.87 11.13
N VAL A 79 14.79 8.62 11.42
CA VAL A 79 13.82 9.66 11.74
C VAL A 79 13.23 9.33 13.09
N SER A 80 13.14 10.33 13.96
CA SER A 80 12.41 10.21 15.21
C SER A 80 10.93 10.17 14.92
N VAL A 81 10.28 9.09 15.30
CA VAL A 81 8.85 8.87 15.06
C VAL A 81 8.24 8.39 16.37
N PRO A 82 7.07 8.91 16.76
CA PRO A 82 6.37 8.40 17.94
C PRO A 82 6.10 6.89 17.83
N PRO A 83 6.28 6.11 18.92
CA PRO A 83 6.19 4.66 18.88
C PRO A 83 4.82 4.14 18.45
N GLU A 84 3.74 4.90 18.68
CA GLU A 84 2.39 4.61 18.20
C GLU A 84 2.28 4.61 16.68
N VAL A 85 2.90 5.60 16.01
CA VAL A 85 2.90 5.71 14.54
C VAL A 85 3.70 4.56 13.93
N GLY A 86 4.81 4.19 14.56
CA GLY A 86 5.62 3.04 14.15
C GLY A 86 4.84 1.73 14.24
N ARG A 87 4.16 1.50 15.37
CA ARG A 87 3.34 0.28 15.59
C ARG A 87 2.19 0.19 14.61
N GLU A 88 1.49 1.30 14.35
CA GLU A 88 0.40 1.35 13.37
C GLU A 88 0.89 0.97 11.96
N ALA A 89 1.94 1.65 11.47
CA ALA A 89 2.51 1.39 10.15
C ALA A 89 2.96 -0.07 10.01
N GLU A 90 3.58 -0.61 11.05
CA GLU A 90 4.04 -1.99 11.06
C GLU A 90 2.87 -2.99 11.11
N ALA A 91 1.82 -2.71 11.88
CA ALA A 91 0.61 -3.55 11.93
C ALA A 91 -0.11 -3.58 10.58
N LEU A 92 -0.16 -2.45 9.86
CA LEU A 92 -0.73 -2.38 8.52
C LEU A 92 0.04 -3.28 7.55
N LEU A 93 1.38 -3.22 7.57
CA LEU A 93 2.24 -4.07 6.75
C LEU A 93 2.19 -5.56 7.16
N ARG A 94 2.00 -5.88 8.44
CA ARG A 94 1.93 -7.26 8.95
C ARG A 94 0.59 -7.96 8.70
N GLY A 95 -0.52 -7.22 8.72
CA GLY A 95 -1.86 -7.82 8.78
C GLY A 95 -2.41 -8.41 7.48
N GLY A 96 -1.56 -9.07 6.68
CA GLY A 96 -1.98 -10.07 5.72
C GLY A 96 -1.46 -11.43 6.19
N ARG A 97 -2.33 -12.33 6.65
CA ARG A 97 -1.92 -13.65 7.16
C ARG A 97 -1.10 -14.42 6.10
N PRO A 98 -0.01 -15.10 6.49
CA PRO A 98 1.11 -15.46 5.63
C PRO A 98 0.93 -16.82 4.95
N ILE A 99 1.67 -17.02 3.84
CA ILE A 99 2.01 -18.26 3.09
C ILE A 99 1.63 -18.27 1.59
N ASN A 100 0.51 -17.68 1.15
CA ASN A 100 0.13 -17.67 -0.29
C ASN A 100 0.28 -16.30 -0.97
N TRP A 101 0.71 -15.26 -0.26
CA TRP A 101 0.61 -13.89 -0.77
C TRP A 101 1.55 -13.59 -1.94
N VAL A 102 2.85 -13.93 -1.84
CA VAL A 102 3.80 -13.70 -2.96
C VAL A 102 3.38 -14.49 -4.21
N ALA A 103 2.90 -15.73 -4.04
CA ALA A 103 2.43 -16.59 -5.13
C ALA A 103 1.15 -16.05 -5.80
N ARG A 104 0.16 -15.61 -5.03
CA ARG A 104 -1.07 -15.00 -5.58
C ARG A 104 -0.80 -13.66 -6.26
N PHE A 105 0.16 -12.86 -5.78
CA PHE A 105 0.50 -11.58 -6.38
C PHE A 105 1.39 -11.71 -7.62
N ALA A 106 2.35 -12.64 -7.65
CA ALA A 106 3.09 -12.97 -8.87
C ALA A 106 2.12 -13.41 -9.99
N LEU A 107 1.08 -14.19 -9.65
CA LEU A 107 0.02 -14.57 -10.58
C LEU A 107 -0.98 -13.43 -10.89
N ALA A 108 -1.30 -12.56 -9.93
CA ALA A 108 -2.21 -11.44 -10.13
C ALA A 108 -1.59 -10.28 -10.92
N ARG A 109 -0.26 -10.06 -10.85
CA ARG A 109 0.46 -9.14 -11.74
C ARG A 109 0.25 -9.55 -13.20
N PHE A 110 0.32 -10.86 -13.50
CA PHE A 110 0.02 -11.40 -14.83
C PHE A 110 -1.44 -11.15 -15.26
N ALA A 111 -2.40 -11.21 -14.33
CA ALA A 111 -3.83 -10.99 -14.63
C ALA A 111 -4.25 -9.50 -14.70
N LEU A 112 -3.65 -8.61 -13.90
CA LEU A 112 -3.99 -7.18 -13.85
C LEU A 112 -3.32 -6.38 -14.97
N ASP A 113 -2.11 -6.76 -15.40
CA ASP A 113 -1.50 -6.18 -16.61
C ASP A 113 -2.38 -6.46 -17.85
N PHE A 114 -3.11 -7.58 -17.89
CA PHE A 114 -4.09 -7.88 -18.94
C PHE A 114 -5.34 -6.98 -18.88
N SER A 115 -5.91 -6.76 -17.69
CA SER A 115 -7.13 -5.96 -17.50
C SER A 115 -6.89 -4.46 -17.72
N VAL A 116 -5.78 -3.91 -17.23
CA VAL A 116 -5.41 -2.50 -17.44
C VAL A 116 -5.07 -2.22 -18.91
N ASN A 117 -4.47 -3.18 -19.63
CA ASN A 117 -4.17 -3.03 -21.05
C ASN A 117 -5.42 -3.21 -21.93
N ALA A 118 -6.35 -4.10 -21.56
CA ALA A 118 -7.64 -4.25 -22.21
C ALA A 118 -8.54 -3.00 -22.06
N GLN A 119 -8.49 -2.31 -20.91
CA GLN A 119 -9.21 -1.04 -20.70
C GLN A 119 -8.56 0.17 -21.40
N ARG A 120 -7.25 0.11 -21.71
CA ARG A 120 -6.59 1.12 -22.55
C ARG A 120 -6.89 0.93 -24.03
N ALA A 121 -7.00 -0.31 -24.51
CA ALA A 121 -7.31 -0.61 -25.91
C ALA A 121 -8.72 -0.14 -26.33
N THR A 122 -9.69 -0.12 -25.42
CA THR A 122 -11.06 0.33 -25.69
C THR A 122 -11.29 1.84 -25.55
N ARG A 123 -10.33 2.60 -25.01
CA ARG A 123 -10.41 4.08 -24.89
C ARG A 123 -9.75 4.83 -26.06
N ASN A 124 -8.98 4.15 -26.90
CA ASN A 124 -8.27 4.72 -28.04
C ASN A 124 -8.80 4.22 -29.41
N ALA A 125 -9.98 3.58 -29.41
CA ALA A 125 -10.71 3.18 -30.61
C ALA A 125 -11.92 4.11 -30.82
#